data_AF-A0A2E1TX17-F1
#
_entry.id   AF-A0A2E1TX17-F1
#
_cell.length_a   1.000
_cell.length_b   1.000
_cell.length_c   1.000
_cell.angle_alpha   90.00
_cell.angle_beta   90.00
_cell.angle_gamma   90.00
#
_symmetry.space_group_name_H-M   'P 1'
#
loop_
_entity.id
_entity.type
_entity.pdbx_description
1 polymer ?
#
loop_
_entity_poly.entity_id
_entity_poly.type
_entity_poly.pdbx_seq_one_letter_code
_entity_poly.pdbx_strand_id
1 'polypeptide(L)'
;MLKRILNSFFVMIAFATYATAQTEFSVFEKSISEIQQALAEGRTTSVEVVEEYLARISTYDKLGPRLNSIVRVNENAVARAAELDEERAKSGARSLLHGIPLLIKDNYNTTNMATTGSSIALANFFPNTVSTQVKKLLDAGAIVIAKTNLHEFAYGITSVSSLTGQTRNPYDYRRVPGGSSGGTGAAVAASFGAAGMGSDTCGSIRIPSAYNNLYGLRPSKGLSSIFGIMPLSHTQDTGGPLARSLEDLAIILDLTVGFDPADPATQALESEPTPQFIENLYSVEASELRLGKLTSYFDSAGEGTRVAIEEALSWYQAQGATIVDVVIPDLAELIASSRVIGYEFESDLNEYFETFGSEDIDSLSKIFELSLFHDAIGGRLSQILEERPDEAEYAVSLEARTTLRQALNLIFETHNLDALVYPTIAQTPVFIGEQQPGNNCSMAANSGLPALSIPAGFSQAGLPVGMEFLGKRFKDPHLLAIAQAFAASNDHRRPPSIAPPLVNGQPPGPELVELIINENGIRLAVDFSFDVVANLLSYEIFVDPSSLQIFSAATLHIMSGEGDLGAAVLNLIGPASEQVSGESFMSEDLRTAFKNKQLYMRVFGSELPVAGKAILLE
;
A
#
# COMPACT_ATOMS: atom_id res chain seq x y z
N MET A 1 4.23 29.71 59.94
CA MET A 1 4.61 28.34 59.55
C MET A 1 3.33 27.57 59.20
N LEU A 2 2.48 27.83 58.20
CA LEU A 2 2.42 28.61 56.96
C LEU A 2 3.54 28.40 55.94
N LYS A 3 3.13 27.80 54.82
CA LYS A 3 3.77 27.54 53.52
C LYS A 3 4.52 26.20 53.37
N ARG A 4 4.07 25.46 52.35
CA ARG A 4 4.58 24.23 51.73
C ARG A 4 4.02 22.92 52.29
N ILE A 5 2.85 22.53 51.77
CA ILE A 5 2.46 21.19 51.26
C ILE A 5 1.07 21.44 50.68
N LEU A 6 0.99 21.74 49.39
CA LEU A 6 -0.18 21.67 48.50
C LEU A 6 0.24 22.43 47.23
N ASN A 7 0.86 21.73 46.28
CA ASN A 7 1.03 22.19 44.88
C ASN A 7 1.54 21.03 44.01
N SER A 8 0.88 19.88 44.09
CA SER A 8 1.09 18.77 43.17
C SER A 8 -0.18 17.93 43.18
N PHE A 9 -1.24 18.40 42.51
CA PHE A 9 -2.40 17.62 42.04
C PHE A 9 -3.43 18.60 41.47
N PHE A 10 -3.11 19.24 40.35
CA PHE A 10 -4.07 19.91 39.46
C PHE A 10 -3.38 20.17 38.11
N VAL A 11 -2.87 19.12 37.47
CA VAL A 11 -2.90 19.09 36.00
C VAL A 11 -4.28 18.56 35.68
N MET A 12 -5.24 19.48 35.74
CA MET A 12 -6.60 19.23 35.28
C MET A 12 -6.46 18.88 33.81
N ILE A 13 -6.92 17.67 33.49
CA ILE A 13 -7.28 17.20 32.17
C ILE A 13 -8.10 18.31 31.50
N ALA A 14 -7.44 19.11 30.67
CA ALA A 14 -8.10 19.94 29.68
C ALA A 14 -8.27 19.08 28.43
N PHE A 15 -9.14 18.08 28.51
CA PHE A 15 -9.92 17.71 27.34
C PHE A 15 -10.81 18.92 27.07
N ALA A 16 -10.28 19.87 26.31
CA ALA A 16 -11.12 20.85 25.66
C ALA A 16 -12.05 20.04 24.76
N THR A 17 -13.31 19.95 25.19
CA THR A 17 -14.41 19.57 24.32
C THR A 17 -14.50 20.65 23.25
N TYR A 18 -13.72 20.47 22.17
CA TYR A 18 -14.00 21.09 20.90
C TYR A 18 -15.27 20.41 20.37
N ALA A 19 -16.42 20.90 20.81
CA ALA A 19 -17.63 20.78 20.01
C ALA A 19 -17.49 21.78 18.85
N THR A 20 -16.56 21.51 17.94
CA THR A 20 -16.63 22.06 16.59
C THR A 20 -17.83 21.38 15.93
N ALA A 21 -18.66 22.17 15.25
CA ALA A 21 -19.64 21.61 14.33
C ALA A 21 -18.84 20.73 13.36
N GLN A 22 -18.97 19.41 13.52
CA GLN A 22 -18.22 18.46 12.73
C GLN A 22 -18.60 18.67 11.26
N THR A 23 -17.61 18.91 10.42
CA THR A 23 -17.86 18.96 8.99
C THR A 23 -18.35 17.60 8.52
N GLU A 24 -19.42 17.64 7.73
CA GLU A 24 -20.07 16.47 7.13
C GLU A 24 -19.19 15.81 6.04
N PHE A 25 -18.08 16.45 5.66
CA PHE A 25 -17.17 15.95 4.65
C PHE A 25 -16.32 14.80 5.19
N SER A 26 -16.27 13.68 4.45
CA SER A 26 -15.33 12.60 4.71
C SER A 26 -14.29 12.46 3.61
N VAL A 27 -13.02 12.36 3.98
CA VAL A 27 -11.87 12.09 3.09
C VAL A 27 -11.77 10.63 2.65
N PHE A 28 -12.56 9.72 3.24
CA PHE A 28 -12.50 8.29 2.93
C PHE A 28 -12.77 8.03 1.45
N GLU A 29 -11.79 7.41 0.78
CA GLU A 29 -11.85 7.05 -0.64
C GLU A 29 -12.05 8.23 -1.61
N LYS A 30 -11.88 9.47 -1.15
CA LYS A 30 -11.97 10.65 -2.01
C LYS A 30 -10.74 10.79 -2.91
N SER A 31 -10.98 11.17 -4.16
CA SER A 31 -9.93 11.56 -5.11
C SER A 31 -9.43 12.97 -4.80
N ILE A 32 -8.25 13.32 -5.34
CA ILE A 32 -7.71 14.69 -5.26
C ILE A 32 -8.71 15.69 -5.86
N SER A 33 -9.31 15.35 -7.00
CA SER A 33 -10.28 16.20 -7.69
C SER A 33 -11.56 16.41 -6.87
N GLU A 34 -12.08 15.38 -6.19
CA GLU A 34 -13.25 15.52 -5.31
C GLU A 34 -12.96 16.39 -4.08
N ILE A 35 -11.76 16.26 -3.50
CA ILE A 35 -11.32 17.11 -2.37
C ILE A 35 -11.17 18.55 -2.85
N GLN A 36 -10.51 18.80 -3.99
CA GLN A 36 -10.38 20.14 -4.57
C GLN A 36 -11.73 20.79 -4.85
N GLN A 37 -12.69 20.02 -5.39
CA GLN A 37 -14.04 20.52 -5.63
C GLN A 37 -14.71 20.95 -4.31
N ALA A 38 -14.60 20.12 -3.26
CA ALA A 38 -15.17 20.46 -1.94
C ALA A 38 -14.54 21.72 -1.33
N LEU A 39 -13.21 21.89 -1.49
CA LEU A 39 -12.49 23.10 -1.07
C LEU A 39 -12.93 24.34 -1.87
N ALA A 40 -13.12 24.21 -3.19
CA ALA A 40 -13.54 25.31 -4.05
C ALA A 40 -14.99 25.76 -3.77
N GLU A 41 -15.85 24.82 -3.41
CA GLU A 41 -17.26 25.06 -3.07
C GLU A 41 -17.45 25.52 -1.61
N GLY A 42 -16.39 25.55 -0.80
CA GLY A 42 -16.46 25.90 0.62
C GLY A 42 -17.20 24.88 1.48
N ARG A 43 -17.33 23.63 0.99
CA ARG A 43 -17.91 22.50 1.76
C ARG A 43 -16.96 21.97 2.81
N THR A 44 -15.67 22.23 2.65
CA THR A 44 -14.62 21.93 3.64
C THR A 44 -13.44 22.89 3.45
N THR A 45 -12.47 22.83 4.37
CA THR A 45 -11.19 23.54 4.36
C THR A 45 -10.03 22.55 4.35
N SER A 46 -8.83 22.98 3.96
CA SER A 46 -7.65 22.14 4.04
C SER A 46 -7.32 21.74 5.47
N VAL A 47 -7.60 22.60 6.46
CA VAL A 47 -7.50 22.26 7.88
C VAL A 47 -8.35 21.04 8.23
N GLU A 48 -9.64 21.06 7.89
CA GLU A 48 -10.56 19.95 8.19
C GLU A 48 -10.16 18.66 7.47
N VAL A 49 -9.73 18.76 6.21
CA VAL A 49 -9.19 17.62 5.44
C VAL A 49 -7.97 17.01 6.13
N VAL A 50 -7.02 17.84 6.58
CA VAL A 50 -5.83 17.36 7.31
C VAL A 50 -6.23 16.73 8.64
N GLU A 51 -7.10 17.38 9.41
CA GLU A 51 -7.58 16.86 10.70
C GLU A 51 -8.27 15.50 10.56
N GLU A 52 -9.07 15.29 9.52
CA GLU A 52 -9.70 13.99 9.29
C GLU A 52 -8.68 12.89 8.95
N TYR A 53 -7.71 13.17 8.08
CA TYR A 53 -6.64 12.21 7.81
C TYR A 53 -5.80 11.91 9.06
N LEU A 54 -5.50 12.92 9.89
CA LEU A 54 -4.79 12.74 11.16
C LEU A 54 -5.60 11.88 12.14
N ALA A 55 -6.91 12.08 12.22
CA ALA A 55 -7.80 11.25 13.03
C ALA A 55 -7.79 9.79 12.56
N ARG A 56 -7.80 9.55 11.24
CA ARG A 56 -7.67 8.20 10.66
C ARG A 56 -6.32 7.56 10.99
N ILE A 57 -5.22 8.29 10.84
CA ILE A 57 -3.88 7.80 11.21
C ILE A 57 -3.83 7.40 12.69
N SER A 58 -4.29 8.27 13.58
CA SER A 58 -4.29 8.02 15.03
C SER A 58 -5.09 6.75 15.37
N THR A 59 -6.28 6.62 14.80
CA THR A 59 -7.20 5.51 15.06
C THR A 59 -6.68 4.18 14.53
N TYR A 60 -6.22 4.14 13.27
CA TYR A 60 -5.98 2.87 12.59
C TYR A 60 -4.49 2.48 12.49
N ASP A 61 -3.56 3.44 12.47
CA ASP A 61 -2.14 3.11 12.26
C ASP A 61 -1.47 2.53 13.51
N LYS A 62 -1.74 3.11 14.69
CA LYS A 62 -1.07 2.75 15.95
C LYS A 62 -1.98 2.06 16.97
N LEU A 63 -3.28 2.34 16.96
CA LEU A 63 -4.22 1.80 17.96
C LEU A 63 -4.94 0.54 17.47
N GLY A 64 -5.83 0.68 16.47
CA GLY A 64 -6.74 -0.36 15.95
C GLY A 64 -6.03 -1.57 15.31
N PRO A 65 -6.07 -1.76 13.98
CA PRO A 65 -5.38 -2.89 13.32
C PRO A 65 -3.84 -2.83 13.43
N ARG A 66 -3.31 -1.69 13.90
CA ARG A 66 -1.88 -1.40 14.07
C ARG A 66 -1.12 -1.59 12.76
N LEU A 67 -1.58 -0.93 11.70
CA LEU A 67 -0.94 -1.00 10.39
C LEU A 67 0.53 -0.63 10.44
N ASN A 68 0.92 0.25 11.37
CA ASN A 68 2.29 0.65 11.61
C ASN A 68 3.01 1.14 10.34
N SER A 69 2.26 1.86 9.51
CA SER A 69 2.63 2.37 8.20
C SER A 69 3.24 3.77 8.27
N ILE A 70 3.05 4.51 9.37
CA ILE A 70 3.59 5.86 9.58
C ILE A 70 4.83 5.81 10.48
N VAL A 71 5.93 6.42 10.04
CA VAL A 71 7.12 6.68 10.89
C VAL A 71 6.83 7.83 11.84
N ARG A 72 6.35 8.94 11.28
CA ARG A 72 6.09 10.17 12.03
C ARG A 72 5.08 11.05 11.29
N VAL A 73 4.22 11.71 12.05
CA VAL A 73 3.30 12.74 11.54
C VAL A 73 4.02 14.08 11.48
N ASN A 74 3.69 14.92 10.50
CA ASN A 74 4.16 16.30 10.44
C ASN A 74 3.37 17.16 11.43
N GLU A 75 4.02 17.58 12.51
CA GLU A 75 3.43 18.43 13.55
C GLU A 75 2.94 19.78 13.02
N ASN A 76 3.49 20.24 11.89
CA ASN A 76 3.11 21.50 11.25
C ASN A 76 2.00 21.34 10.19
N ALA A 77 1.46 20.14 9.96
CA ALA A 77 0.51 19.89 8.88
C ALA A 77 -0.75 20.77 8.97
N VAL A 78 -1.33 20.90 10.16
CA VAL A 78 -2.53 21.72 10.39
C VAL A 78 -2.25 23.21 10.19
N ALA A 79 -1.12 23.70 10.71
CA ALA A 79 -0.70 25.10 10.53
C ALA A 79 -0.48 25.41 9.04
N ARG A 80 0.18 24.50 8.31
CA ARG A 80 0.40 24.63 6.88
C ARG A 80 -0.91 24.60 6.08
N ALA A 81 -1.88 23.81 6.52
CA ALA A 81 -3.21 23.78 5.93
C ALA A 81 -3.92 25.13 6.06
N ALA A 82 -3.88 25.74 7.25
CA ALA A 82 -4.46 27.06 7.48
C ALA A 82 -3.84 28.16 6.60
N GLU A 83 -2.51 28.13 6.43
CA GLU A 83 -1.82 29.06 5.51
C GLU A 83 -2.31 28.90 4.06
N LEU A 84 -2.53 27.67 3.61
CA LEU A 84 -3.00 27.37 2.25
C LEU A 84 -4.48 27.71 2.07
N ASP A 85 -5.31 27.57 3.10
CA ASP A 85 -6.69 28.06 3.09
C ASP A 85 -6.75 29.58 2.96
N GLU A 86 -5.91 30.30 3.71
CA GLU A 86 -5.78 31.76 3.58
C GLU A 86 -5.30 32.16 2.19
N GLU A 87 -4.31 31.45 1.64
CA GLU A 87 -3.81 31.71 0.29
C GLU A 87 -4.89 31.46 -0.77
N ARG A 88 -5.64 30.36 -0.64
CA ARG A 88 -6.76 30.04 -1.54
C ARG A 88 -7.78 31.18 -1.55
N ALA A 89 -8.13 31.71 -0.39
CA ALA A 89 -9.07 32.83 -0.27
C ALA A 89 -8.54 34.15 -0.86
N LYS A 90 -7.22 34.37 -0.84
CA LYS A 90 -6.58 35.62 -1.31
C LYS A 90 -6.27 35.59 -2.82
N SER A 91 -5.73 34.48 -3.33
CA SER A 91 -5.16 34.38 -4.68
C SER A 91 -5.62 33.15 -5.48
N GLY A 92 -6.45 32.29 -4.91
CA GLY A 92 -6.86 31.03 -5.53
C GLY A 92 -5.85 29.90 -5.32
N ALA A 93 -6.19 28.72 -5.81
CA ALA A 93 -5.35 27.52 -5.71
C ALA A 93 -4.15 27.60 -6.66
N ARG A 94 -2.96 27.19 -6.19
CA ARG A 94 -1.75 27.07 -7.03
C ARG A 94 -1.85 25.97 -8.08
N SER A 95 -2.49 24.86 -7.71
CA SER A 95 -2.63 23.65 -8.53
C SER A 95 -3.74 22.76 -7.94
N LEU A 96 -3.96 21.59 -8.55
CA LEU A 96 -4.83 20.54 -7.99
C LEU A 96 -4.31 19.98 -6.66
N LEU A 97 -3.04 20.20 -6.29
CA LEU A 97 -2.50 19.80 -4.99
C LEU A 97 -2.59 20.90 -3.92
N HIS A 98 -3.14 22.08 -4.22
CA HIS A 98 -3.21 23.17 -3.25
C HIS A 98 -4.03 22.78 -2.02
N GLY A 99 -3.38 22.64 -0.86
CA GLY A 99 -4.04 22.24 0.37
C GLY A 99 -4.35 20.74 0.47
N ILE A 100 -3.75 19.90 -0.39
CA ILE A 100 -3.94 18.45 -0.40
C ILE A 100 -2.85 17.74 0.42
N PRO A 101 -3.21 16.90 1.40
CA PRO A 101 -2.24 16.14 2.18
C PRO A 101 -1.73 14.89 1.44
N LEU A 102 -0.41 14.78 1.36
CA LEU A 102 0.32 13.67 0.77
C LEU A 102 1.23 12.98 1.79
N LEU A 103 1.31 11.66 1.64
CA LEU A 103 2.21 10.79 2.40
C LEU A 103 3.56 10.70 1.68
N ILE A 104 4.67 10.82 2.39
CA ILE A 104 6.01 10.80 1.77
C ILE A 104 6.83 9.66 2.38
N LYS A 105 7.35 8.74 1.56
CA LYS A 105 8.24 7.67 2.05
C LYS A 105 9.43 8.23 2.81
N ASP A 106 9.81 7.60 3.92
CA ASP A 106 10.86 8.10 4.82
C ASP A 106 12.30 7.99 4.28
N ASN A 107 12.46 7.85 2.98
CA ASN A 107 13.72 8.01 2.25
C ASN A 107 13.74 9.27 1.37
N TYR A 108 12.69 10.09 1.37
CA TYR A 108 12.70 11.40 0.72
C TYR A 108 13.12 12.48 1.71
N ASN A 109 14.05 13.34 1.32
CA ASN A 109 14.53 14.43 2.18
C ASN A 109 13.47 15.48 2.43
N THR A 110 13.32 15.82 3.71
CA THR A 110 12.56 16.95 4.26
C THR A 110 13.45 17.66 5.28
N THR A 111 13.46 18.99 5.33
CA THR A 111 14.31 19.73 6.29
C THR A 111 13.63 19.98 7.63
N ASN A 112 12.30 19.88 7.67
CA ASN A 112 11.48 20.06 8.87
C ASN A 112 11.10 18.75 9.58
N MET A 113 11.47 17.60 9.01
CA MET A 113 11.23 16.26 9.56
C MET A 113 12.43 15.39 9.21
N ALA A 114 12.85 14.50 10.11
CA ALA A 114 13.95 13.60 9.82
C ALA A 114 13.64 12.69 8.61
N THR A 115 14.69 12.26 7.91
CA THR A 115 14.61 11.27 6.81
C THR A 115 15.50 10.11 7.18
N THR A 116 14.92 8.98 7.58
CA THR A 116 15.69 7.96 8.30
C THR A 116 15.98 6.71 7.49
N GLY A 117 15.38 6.55 6.30
CA GLY A 117 15.37 5.27 5.61
C GLY A 117 14.69 4.16 6.44
N SER A 118 13.84 4.56 7.40
CA SER A 118 13.30 3.74 8.50
C SER A 118 14.35 3.09 9.41
N SER A 119 15.60 3.54 9.39
CA SER A 119 16.65 3.02 10.25
C SER A 119 16.77 3.79 11.57
N ILE A 120 17.00 3.04 12.66
CA ILE A 120 17.31 3.60 13.97
C ILE A 120 18.62 4.40 13.95
N ALA A 121 19.57 4.08 13.05
CA ALA A 121 20.82 4.82 12.89
C ALA A 121 20.57 6.31 12.56
N LEU A 122 19.50 6.59 11.83
CA LEU A 122 19.17 7.91 11.32
C LEU A 122 17.94 8.51 11.99
N ALA A 123 17.54 8.01 13.17
CA ALA A 123 16.34 8.46 13.89
C ALA A 123 16.25 9.99 14.07
N ASN A 124 17.43 10.61 14.22
CA ASN A 124 17.63 12.05 14.44
C ASN A 124 18.27 12.78 13.24
N PHE A 125 18.37 12.15 12.06
CA PHE A 125 19.00 12.75 10.90
C PHE A 125 18.05 13.69 10.15
N PHE A 126 18.36 14.98 10.18
CA PHE A 126 17.65 16.02 9.41
C PHE A 126 18.53 16.43 8.22
N PRO A 127 18.17 16.08 6.98
CA PRO A 127 18.96 16.45 5.82
C PRO A 127 18.95 17.97 5.62
N ASN A 128 20.05 18.52 5.10
CA ASN A 128 20.22 19.96 4.88
C ASN A 128 19.37 20.53 3.73
N THR A 129 18.83 19.68 2.85
CA THR A 129 18.14 20.06 1.61
C THR A 129 16.95 19.16 1.36
N VAL A 130 15.81 19.75 0.94
CA VAL A 130 14.60 19.01 0.56
C VAL A 130 14.81 18.31 -0.79
N SER A 131 14.30 17.08 -0.95
CA SER A 131 14.36 16.37 -2.24
C SER A 131 13.62 17.12 -3.36
N THR A 132 14.10 17.00 -4.60
CA THR A 132 13.53 17.74 -5.74
C THR A 132 12.04 17.46 -5.91
N GLN A 133 11.63 16.20 -5.83
CA GLN A 133 10.21 15.84 -5.98
C GLN A 133 9.35 16.43 -4.86
N VAL A 134 9.78 16.33 -3.58
CA VAL A 134 9.03 16.93 -2.46
C VAL A 134 8.96 18.44 -2.61
N LYS A 135 10.05 19.09 -3.05
CA LYS A 135 10.05 20.53 -3.32
C LYS A 135 8.99 20.90 -4.36
N LYS A 136 8.94 20.21 -5.50
CA LYS A 136 7.93 20.46 -6.55
C LYS A 136 6.50 20.31 -6.01
N LEU A 137 6.25 19.30 -5.17
CA LEU A 137 4.94 19.10 -4.53
C LEU A 137 4.58 20.24 -3.57
N LEU A 138 5.52 20.67 -2.71
CA LEU A 138 5.32 21.78 -1.79
C LEU A 138 5.09 23.11 -2.52
N ASP A 139 5.84 23.36 -3.60
CA ASP A 139 5.68 24.54 -4.46
C ASP A 139 4.27 24.57 -5.07
N ALA A 140 3.76 23.41 -5.51
CA ALA A 140 2.41 23.22 -6.02
C ALA A 140 1.30 23.36 -4.96
N GLY A 141 1.67 23.52 -3.69
CA GLY A 141 0.74 23.73 -2.57
C GLY A 141 0.34 22.45 -1.83
N ALA A 142 1.01 21.32 -2.06
CA ALA A 142 0.76 20.10 -1.28
C ALA A 142 1.20 20.25 0.18
N ILE A 143 0.62 19.43 1.05
CA ILE A 143 0.96 19.32 2.46
C ILE A 143 1.60 17.96 2.69
N VAL A 144 2.84 17.90 3.17
CA VAL A 144 3.41 16.64 3.67
C VAL A 144 2.75 16.34 5.02
N ILE A 145 1.85 15.36 5.08
CA ILE A 145 1.12 15.03 6.32
C ILE A 145 1.92 14.10 7.23
N ALA A 146 2.70 13.19 6.66
CA ALA A 146 3.48 12.21 7.42
C ALA A 146 4.61 11.60 6.58
N LYS A 147 5.62 11.06 7.26
CA LYS A 147 6.63 10.17 6.68
C LYS A 147 6.18 8.71 6.86
N THR A 148 6.19 7.92 5.79
CA THR A 148 5.73 6.51 5.82
C THR A 148 6.89 5.53 5.98
N ASN A 149 6.62 4.42 6.67
CA ASN A 149 7.58 3.35 6.92
C ASN A 149 7.94 2.65 5.59
N LEU A 150 9.15 2.10 5.54
CA LEU A 150 9.65 1.32 4.43
C LEU A 150 10.38 0.08 4.92
N HIS A 151 10.66 -0.86 4.02
CA HIS A 151 11.71 -1.84 4.29
C HIS A 151 13.01 -1.08 4.42
N GLU A 152 13.73 -1.29 5.52
CA GLU A 152 14.86 -0.46 5.91
C GLU A 152 15.88 -0.27 4.77
N PHE A 153 16.31 0.98 4.56
CA PHE A 153 17.17 1.44 3.45
C PHE A 153 16.68 1.03 2.05
N ALA A 154 15.36 0.88 1.90
CA ALA A 154 14.71 0.36 0.71
C ALA A 154 15.13 -1.07 0.32
N TYR A 155 15.83 -1.81 1.18
CA TYR A 155 16.51 -3.06 0.83
C TYR A 155 15.68 -4.32 1.15
N GLY A 156 14.46 -4.38 0.62
CA GLY A 156 13.60 -5.56 0.69
C GLY A 156 12.13 -5.28 0.38
N ILE A 157 11.32 -6.34 0.34
CA ILE A 157 9.95 -6.29 -0.19
C ILE A 157 8.85 -6.63 0.83
N THR A 158 9.17 -6.62 2.13
CA THR A 158 8.21 -6.96 3.20
C THR A 158 7.91 -5.82 4.16
N SER A 159 8.61 -4.68 4.03
CA SER A 159 8.44 -3.47 4.85
C SER A 159 8.53 -3.67 6.37
N VAL A 160 9.72 -4.09 6.81
CA VAL A 160 10.13 -4.15 8.22
C VAL A 160 11.38 -3.30 8.41
N SER A 161 11.49 -2.65 9.57
CA SER A 161 12.57 -1.73 9.88
C SER A 161 12.93 -1.68 11.36
N SER A 162 14.11 -1.18 11.70
CA SER A 162 14.56 -1.09 13.10
C SER A 162 13.91 0.06 13.84
N LEU A 163 13.54 1.15 13.14
CA LEU A 163 12.96 2.33 13.79
C LEU A 163 11.51 2.09 14.24
N THR A 164 10.69 1.44 13.41
CA THR A 164 9.26 1.28 13.67
C THR A 164 8.78 -0.15 13.67
N GLY A 165 9.57 -1.10 13.18
CA GLY A 165 9.17 -2.50 13.05
C GLY A 165 8.36 -2.77 11.78
N GLN A 166 7.49 -3.76 11.86
CA GLN A 166 6.74 -4.32 10.73
C GLN A 166 5.51 -3.47 10.37
N THR A 167 5.40 -3.04 9.12
CA THR A 167 4.14 -2.54 8.54
C THR A 167 3.23 -3.72 8.19
N ARG A 168 1.91 -3.59 8.35
CA ARG A 168 0.94 -4.65 8.05
C ARG A 168 0.08 -4.33 6.83
N ASN A 169 -0.36 -5.36 6.11
CA ASN A 169 -1.26 -5.22 4.97
C ASN A 169 -2.70 -4.90 5.45
N PRO A 170 -3.38 -3.85 4.93
CA PRO A 170 -4.71 -3.49 5.38
C PRO A 170 -5.82 -4.44 4.89
N TYR A 171 -5.56 -5.33 3.93
CA TYR A 171 -6.52 -6.37 3.50
C TYR A 171 -6.43 -7.64 4.37
N ASP A 172 -5.27 -7.88 5.00
CA ASP A 172 -5.07 -8.90 6.03
C ASP A 172 -3.85 -8.50 6.87
N TYR A 173 -4.08 -7.96 8.08
CA TYR A 173 -3.00 -7.40 8.91
C TYR A 173 -1.96 -8.43 9.37
N ARG A 174 -2.22 -9.73 9.17
CA ARG A 174 -1.26 -10.79 9.47
C ARG A 174 -0.21 -10.96 8.37
N ARG A 175 -0.36 -10.26 7.24
CA ARG A 175 0.45 -10.38 6.04
C ARG A 175 1.29 -9.14 5.75
N VAL A 176 2.32 -9.34 4.94
CA VAL A 176 3.20 -8.27 4.49
C VAL A 176 2.48 -7.34 3.49
N PRO A 177 2.73 -6.01 3.54
CA PRO A 177 2.12 -5.04 2.62
C PRO A 177 2.91 -4.91 1.32
N GLY A 178 3.89 -5.77 1.07
CA GLY A 178 4.87 -5.57 0.02
C GLY A 178 5.98 -4.61 0.46
N GLY A 179 6.83 -4.19 -0.45
CA GLY A 179 7.89 -3.26 -0.12
C GLY A 179 8.82 -2.93 -1.29
N SER A 180 9.74 -2.00 -1.10
CA SER A 180 10.03 -1.33 0.17
C SER A 180 9.06 -0.21 0.55
N SER A 181 8.25 0.32 -0.37
CA SER A 181 7.26 1.39 -0.04
C SER A 181 5.97 0.87 0.59
N GLY A 182 6.02 -0.21 1.38
CA GLY A 182 4.82 -0.85 1.93
C GLY A 182 4.09 0.00 2.97
N GLY A 183 4.78 0.89 3.69
CA GLY A 183 4.11 1.90 4.52
C GLY A 183 3.30 2.88 3.68
N THR A 184 3.85 3.38 2.57
CA THR A 184 3.08 4.22 1.63
C THR A 184 1.87 3.47 1.07
N GLY A 185 2.07 2.23 0.61
CA GLY A 185 0.99 1.41 0.07
C GLY A 185 -0.14 1.16 1.08
N ALA A 186 0.20 0.71 2.29
CA ALA A 186 -0.78 0.45 3.34
C ALA A 186 -1.52 1.73 3.77
N ALA A 187 -0.80 2.84 3.93
CA ALA A 187 -1.37 4.13 4.35
C ALA A 187 -2.31 4.73 3.29
N VAL A 188 -1.95 4.68 2.01
CA VAL A 188 -2.82 5.17 0.92
C VAL A 188 -4.07 4.30 0.77
N ALA A 189 -3.93 2.98 0.87
CA ALA A 189 -5.07 2.05 0.81
C ALA A 189 -6.03 2.25 2.00
N ALA A 190 -5.50 2.56 3.18
CA ALA A 190 -6.29 2.89 4.38
C ALA A 190 -6.79 4.34 4.43
N SER A 191 -6.63 5.13 3.36
CA SER A 191 -7.01 6.56 3.32
C SER A 191 -6.39 7.39 4.46
N PHE A 192 -5.06 7.32 4.64
CA PHE A 192 -4.29 8.17 5.58
C PHE A 192 -3.71 9.43 4.92
N GLY A 193 -3.90 9.56 3.60
CA GLY A 193 -3.61 10.73 2.79
C GLY A 193 -4.28 10.58 1.43
N ALA A 194 -4.33 11.67 0.66
CA ALA A 194 -4.96 11.66 -0.66
C ALA A 194 -4.21 10.71 -1.61
N ALA A 195 -2.87 10.75 -1.58
CA ALA A 195 -1.98 9.81 -2.24
C ALA A 195 -0.64 9.78 -1.50
N GLY A 196 0.33 9.04 -2.01
CA GLY A 196 1.67 9.04 -1.41
C GLY A 196 2.80 8.82 -2.40
N MET A 197 4.01 9.23 -2.01
CA MET A 197 5.23 9.03 -2.76
C MET A 197 5.98 7.79 -2.26
N GLY A 198 6.50 6.99 -3.19
CA GLY A 198 7.38 5.86 -2.93
C GLY A 198 8.57 5.86 -3.89
N SER A 199 9.55 5.01 -3.64
CA SER A 199 10.70 4.82 -4.54
C SER A 199 10.80 3.38 -5.03
N ASP A 200 11.37 3.17 -6.22
CA ASP A 200 11.49 1.87 -6.88
C ASP A 200 12.86 1.64 -7.51
N THR A 201 13.63 0.77 -6.84
CA THR A 201 14.88 0.16 -7.36
C THR A 201 14.59 -1.17 -8.04
N CYS A 202 13.78 -2.02 -7.39
CA CYS A 202 13.27 -3.29 -7.91
C CYS A 202 11.94 -3.63 -7.22
N GLY A 203 10.85 -3.09 -7.75
CA GLY A 203 9.47 -3.41 -7.36
C GLY A 203 8.94 -2.58 -6.21
N SER A 204 9.72 -1.63 -5.68
CA SER A 204 9.39 -0.95 -4.44
C SER A 204 8.25 0.06 -4.52
N ILE A 205 7.76 0.44 -5.71
CA ILE A 205 6.45 1.11 -5.89
C ILE A 205 5.40 0.07 -6.27
N ARG A 206 5.75 -0.82 -7.21
CA ARG A 206 4.82 -1.73 -7.88
C ARG A 206 4.30 -2.84 -6.97
N ILE A 207 5.16 -3.49 -6.19
CA ILE A 207 4.77 -4.58 -5.28
C ILE A 207 3.84 -4.06 -4.16
N PRO A 208 4.14 -2.94 -3.46
CA PRO A 208 3.16 -2.33 -2.57
C PRO A 208 1.85 -1.97 -3.26
N SER A 209 1.87 -1.45 -4.49
CA SER A 209 0.63 -1.16 -5.21
C SER A 209 -0.20 -2.43 -5.46
N ALA A 210 0.42 -3.50 -5.93
CA ALA A 210 -0.24 -4.79 -6.15
C ALA A 210 -0.87 -5.37 -4.87
N TYR A 211 -0.13 -5.34 -3.75
CA TYR A 211 -0.59 -5.94 -2.48
C TYR A 211 -1.57 -5.09 -1.68
N ASN A 212 -1.67 -3.79 -1.99
CA ASN A 212 -2.59 -2.86 -1.33
C ASN A 212 -3.68 -2.34 -2.28
N ASN A 213 -3.87 -2.99 -3.43
CA ASN A 213 -4.91 -2.68 -4.41
C ASN A 213 -4.84 -1.22 -4.90
N LEU A 214 -3.64 -0.73 -5.22
CA LEU A 214 -3.41 0.64 -5.71
C LEU A 214 -2.84 0.64 -7.12
N TYR A 215 -2.83 1.82 -7.72
CA TYR A 215 -2.06 2.12 -8.92
C TYR A 215 -0.68 2.62 -8.51
N GLY A 216 0.37 2.21 -9.22
CA GLY A 216 1.73 2.67 -8.96
C GLY A 216 2.63 2.59 -10.19
N LEU A 217 3.18 3.73 -10.59
CA LEU A 217 4.10 3.84 -11.72
C LEU A 217 5.54 3.88 -11.22
N ARG A 218 6.36 2.92 -11.65
CA ARG A 218 7.80 3.09 -11.75
C ARG A 218 8.08 3.83 -13.06
N PRO A 219 8.48 5.10 -13.03
CA PRO A 219 8.69 5.83 -14.27
C PRO A 219 9.93 5.34 -15.01
N SER A 220 10.05 5.73 -16.27
CA SER A 220 11.29 5.59 -17.04
C SER A 220 12.46 6.17 -16.27
N LYS A 221 13.62 5.48 -16.27
CA LYS A 221 14.82 6.04 -15.64
C LYS A 221 15.19 7.37 -16.31
N GLY A 222 15.30 8.42 -15.49
CA GLY A 222 15.56 9.79 -15.92
C GLY A 222 14.32 10.63 -16.17
N LEU A 223 13.10 10.10 -15.98
CA LEU A 223 11.89 10.89 -16.17
C LEU A 223 11.63 11.89 -15.02
N SER A 224 11.99 11.49 -13.80
CA SER A 224 11.88 12.30 -12.59
C SER A 224 13.19 12.23 -11.80
N SER A 225 13.52 13.33 -11.14
CA SER A 225 14.74 13.45 -10.34
C SER A 225 14.72 12.53 -9.12
N ILE A 226 15.85 11.91 -8.80
CA ILE A 226 16.09 11.21 -7.54
C ILE A 226 16.93 12.02 -6.54
N PHE A 227 17.25 13.29 -6.84
CA PHE A 227 18.02 14.14 -5.95
C PHE A 227 17.33 14.31 -4.58
N GLY A 228 18.06 13.96 -3.51
CA GLY A 228 17.54 13.96 -2.14
C GLY A 228 16.62 12.79 -1.80
N ILE A 229 16.57 11.74 -2.62
CA ILE A 229 16.02 10.44 -2.23
C ILE A 229 17.19 9.57 -1.78
N MET A 230 17.16 9.07 -0.55
CA MET A 230 18.16 8.15 -0.03
C MET A 230 18.21 6.88 -0.91
N PRO A 231 19.39 6.55 -1.46
CA PRO A 231 19.51 5.62 -2.57
C PRO A 231 19.56 4.16 -2.13
N LEU A 232 19.30 3.28 -3.08
CA LEU A 232 19.73 1.87 -3.07
C LEU A 232 20.64 1.57 -4.27
N SER A 233 20.37 2.18 -5.43
CA SER A 233 21.17 2.02 -6.66
C SER A 233 20.82 3.14 -7.63
N HIS A 234 21.73 4.10 -7.82
CA HIS A 234 21.52 5.28 -8.66
C HIS A 234 21.18 4.90 -10.12
N THR A 235 21.65 3.76 -10.62
CA THR A 235 21.35 3.27 -11.97
C THR A 235 19.90 2.77 -12.12
N GLN A 236 19.28 2.31 -11.01
CA GLN A 236 17.95 1.70 -11.01
C GLN A 236 16.87 2.60 -10.42
N ASP A 237 17.24 3.46 -9.47
CA ASP A 237 16.35 4.20 -8.61
C ASP A 237 15.49 5.20 -9.38
N THR A 238 14.23 5.24 -8.96
CA THR A 238 13.21 6.17 -9.40
C THR A 238 12.30 6.52 -8.22
N GLY A 239 11.72 7.71 -8.24
CA GLY A 239 10.63 8.10 -7.34
C GLY A 239 9.31 8.22 -8.10
N GLY A 240 8.20 7.86 -7.47
CA GLY A 240 6.88 7.92 -8.10
C GLY A 240 5.72 7.78 -7.12
N PRO A 241 4.50 8.18 -7.52
CA PRO A 241 3.33 8.11 -6.68
C PRO A 241 2.72 6.70 -6.58
N LEU A 242 2.00 6.48 -5.48
CA LEU A 242 1.03 5.40 -5.27
C LEU A 242 -0.32 6.07 -4.98
N ALA A 243 -1.36 5.68 -5.72
CA ALA A 243 -2.66 6.33 -5.66
C ALA A 243 -3.82 5.33 -5.79
N ARG A 244 -5.01 5.73 -5.33
CA ARG A 244 -6.24 4.93 -5.45
C ARG A 244 -6.88 5.01 -6.84
N SER A 245 -6.52 6.01 -7.63
CA SER A 245 -6.97 6.19 -9.01
C SER A 245 -5.80 6.57 -9.93
N LEU A 246 -5.96 6.35 -11.24
CA LEU A 246 -5.00 6.80 -12.26
C LEU A 246 -4.99 8.32 -12.42
N GLU A 247 -6.12 8.99 -12.18
CA GLU A 247 -6.21 10.45 -12.21
C GLU A 247 -5.32 11.07 -11.12
N ASP A 248 -5.43 10.59 -9.88
CA ASP A 248 -4.59 11.04 -8.76
C ASP A 248 -3.10 10.78 -9.04
N LEU A 249 -2.79 9.65 -9.69
CA LEU A 249 -1.44 9.31 -10.13
C LEU A 249 -0.93 10.33 -11.16
N ALA A 250 -1.74 10.64 -12.17
CA ALA A 250 -1.42 11.58 -13.26
C ALA A 250 -1.21 13.01 -12.74
N ILE A 251 -2.06 13.49 -11.82
CA ILE A 251 -1.93 14.82 -11.19
C ILE A 251 -0.55 14.98 -10.56
N ILE A 252 -0.07 13.96 -9.84
CA ILE A 252 1.21 14.00 -9.14
C ILE A 252 2.38 13.84 -10.11
N LEU A 253 2.24 12.99 -11.13
CA LEU A 253 3.27 12.79 -12.13
C LEU A 253 3.55 14.08 -12.91
N ASP A 254 2.51 14.80 -13.35
CA ASP A 254 2.65 16.08 -14.07
C ASP A 254 3.42 17.14 -13.28
N LEU A 255 3.39 17.06 -11.94
CA LEU A 255 4.12 17.97 -11.06
C LEU A 255 5.55 17.52 -10.76
N THR A 256 5.88 16.24 -10.87
CA THR A 256 7.15 15.69 -10.38
C THR A 256 8.16 15.38 -11.48
N VAL A 257 7.70 15.07 -12.69
CA VAL A 257 8.56 14.78 -13.85
C VAL A 257 9.27 16.05 -14.39
N GLY A 258 10.27 15.86 -15.24
CA GLY A 258 11.01 16.94 -15.88
C GLY A 258 12.47 17.04 -15.44
N PHE A 259 13.24 17.82 -16.20
CA PHE A 259 14.66 18.06 -16.00
C PHE A 259 14.96 18.64 -14.60
N ASP A 260 16.05 18.15 -14.01
CA ASP A 260 16.66 18.66 -12.79
C ASP A 260 18.19 18.67 -12.97
N PRO A 261 18.85 19.83 -12.95
CA PRO A 261 20.30 19.90 -13.08
C PRO A 261 21.06 19.21 -11.92
N ALA A 262 20.40 18.92 -10.79
CA ALA A 262 20.98 18.18 -9.68
C ALA A 262 20.93 16.64 -9.88
N ASP A 263 20.27 16.14 -10.92
CA ASP A 263 20.21 14.72 -11.27
C ASP A 263 20.60 14.51 -12.75
N PRO A 264 21.83 14.05 -13.03
CA PRO A 264 22.31 13.79 -14.39
C PRO A 264 21.42 12.83 -15.19
N ALA A 265 20.69 11.92 -14.55
CA ALA A 265 19.80 11.00 -15.26
C ALA A 265 18.65 11.73 -15.97
N THR A 266 18.26 12.91 -15.47
CA THR A 266 17.18 13.72 -16.05
C THR A 266 17.62 14.60 -17.22
N GLN A 267 18.92 14.63 -17.54
CA GLN A 267 19.43 15.41 -18.68
C GLN A 267 18.76 15.03 -20.00
N ALA A 268 18.28 13.80 -20.14
CA ALA A 268 17.49 13.35 -21.29
C ALA A 268 16.20 14.17 -21.52
N LEU A 269 15.76 14.96 -20.54
CA LEU A 269 14.58 15.84 -20.62
C LEU A 269 14.93 17.33 -20.79
N GLU A 270 16.21 17.71 -20.84
CA GLU A 270 16.61 19.12 -20.92
C GLU A 270 16.08 19.80 -22.20
N SER A 271 16.07 19.06 -23.32
CA SER A 271 15.59 19.54 -24.62
C SER A 271 14.26 18.95 -25.08
N GLU A 272 13.65 18.08 -24.28
CA GLU A 272 12.41 17.37 -24.65
C GLU A 272 11.21 18.01 -23.93
N PRO A 273 10.03 18.06 -24.57
CA PRO A 273 8.80 18.47 -23.89
C PRO A 273 8.54 17.58 -22.67
N THR A 274 8.16 18.21 -21.55
CA THR A 274 7.77 17.47 -20.34
C THR A 274 6.49 16.66 -20.63
N PRO A 275 6.48 15.34 -20.41
CA PRO A 275 5.30 14.52 -20.68
C PRO A 275 4.09 14.99 -19.87
N GLN A 276 2.91 14.99 -20.51
CA GLN A 276 1.65 15.40 -19.89
C GLN A 276 0.79 14.16 -19.63
N PHE A 277 0.62 13.76 -18.38
CA PHE A 277 -0.14 12.58 -17.97
C PHE A 277 -1.64 12.83 -17.97
N ILE A 278 -2.11 13.96 -17.41
CA ILE A 278 -3.56 14.24 -17.35
C ILE A 278 -4.15 14.40 -18.75
N GLU A 279 -3.49 15.17 -19.61
CA GLU A 279 -3.95 15.40 -20.98
C GLU A 279 -4.04 14.10 -21.79
N ASN A 280 -3.13 13.15 -21.55
CA ASN A 280 -3.06 11.89 -22.30
C ASN A 280 -3.85 10.75 -21.63
N LEU A 281 -4.43 10.94 -20.44
CA LEU A 281 -4.99 9.85 -19.64
C LEU A 281 -6.11 9.08 -20.36
N TYR A 282 -6.88 9.75 -21.22
CA TYR A 282 -7.97 9.15 -22.00
C TYR A 282 -7.65 9.04 -23.49
N SER A 283 -6.37 9.03 -23.86
CA SER A 283 -5.93 9.08 -25.27
C SER A 283 -5.95 7.72 -25.99
N VAL A 284 -6.32 6.65 -25.29
CA VAL A 284 -6.22 5.26 -25.77
C VAL A 284 -7.57 4.57 -25.65
N GLU A 285 -8.00 3.92 -26.72
CA GLU A 285 -9.14 3.01 -26.74
C GLU A 285 -8.66 1.56 -26.67
N ALA A 286 -9.32 0.72 -25.87
CA ALA A 286 -8.88 -0.66 -25.66
C ALA A 286 -8.84 -1.49 -26.98
N SER A 287 -9.72 -1.19 -27.93
CA SER A 287 -9.81 -1.88 -29.23
C SER A 287 -8.60 -1.67 -30.14
N GLU A 288 -7.79 -0.64 -29.87
CA GLU A 288 -6.59 -0.31 -30.66
C GLU A 288 -5.34 -1.02 -30.15
N LEU A 289 -5.41 -1.66 -28.98
CA LEU A 289 -4.25 -2.16 -28.27
C LEU A 289 -3.74 -3.52 -28.76
N ARG A 290 -2.42 -3.66 -28.75
CA ARG A 290 -1.69 -4.93 -28.85
C ARG A 290 -0.86 -5.15 -27.60
N LEU A 291 -1.29 -6.09 -26.76
CA LEU A 291 -0.68 -6.38 -25.47
C LEU A 291 0.06 -7.73 -25.53
N GLY A 292 1.33 -7.74 -25.12
CA GLY A 292 2.14 -8.95 -25.11
C GLY A 292 2.11 -9.66 -23.76
N LYS A 293 1.43 -10.80 -23.65
CA LYS A 293 1.40 -11.65 -22.45
C LYS A 293 2.74 -12.40 -22.32
N LEU A 294 3.55 -12.05 -21.32
CA LEU A 294 4.86 -12.71 -21.13
C LEU A 294 4.69 -14.10 -20.50
N THR A 295 4.78 -15.14 -21.32
CA THR A 295 4.44 -16.52 -20.93
C THR A 295 5.22 -17.02 -19.71
N SER A 296 6.54 -16.79 -19.67
CA SER A 296 7.41 -17.28 -18.59
C SER A 296 7.01 -16.76 -17.20
N TYR A 297 6.51 -15.54 -17.11
CA TYR A 297 6.08 -14.96 -15.82
C TYR A 297 4.70 -15.47 -15.40
N PHE A 298 3.80 -15.75 -16.36
CA PHE A 298 2.53 -16.41 -16.07
C PHE A 298 2.71 -17.87 -15.63
N ASP A 299 3.65 -18.60 -16.24
CA ASP A 299 3.94 -20.00 -15.88
C ASP A 299 4.45 -20.15 -14.44
N SER A 300 5.17 -19.12 -13.94
CA SER A 300 5.68 -19.09 -12.57
C SER A 300 4.69 -18.54 -11.52
N ALA A 301 3.55 -18.02 -11.96
CA ALA A 301 2.57 -17.37 -11.10
C ALA A 301 1.72 -18.38 -10.32
N GLY A 302 1.46 -18.07 -9.05
CA GLY A 302 0.51 -18.84 -8.25
C GLY A 302 -0.89 -18.74 -8.85
N GLU A 303 -1.70 -19.79 -8.70
CA GLU A 303 -3.02 -19.89 -9.34
C GLU A 303 -3.91 -18.67 -9.04
N GLY A 304 -3.98 -18.24 -7.77
CA GLY A 304 -4.78 -17.08 -7.38
C GLY A 304 -4.33 -15.75 -8.02
N THR A 305 -3.04 -15.62 -8.35
CA THR A 305 -2.50 -14.46 -9.08
C THR A 305 -2.79 -14.59 -10.57
N ARG A 306 -2.51 -15.76 -11.15
CA ARG A 306 -2.66 -16.04 -12.57
C ARG A 306 -4.09 -15.85 -13.05
N VAL A 307 -5.06 -16.44 -12.35
CA VAL A 307 -6.48 -16.40 -12.73
C VAL A 307 -7.01 -14.97 -12.78
N ALA A 308 -6.78 -14.16 -11.73
CA ALA A 308 -7.25 -12.78 -11.69
C ALA A 308 -6.70 -11.93 -12.85
N ILE A 309 -5.43 -12.13 -13.22
CA ILE A 309 -4.82 -11.39 -14.33
C ILE A 309 -5.32 -11.89 -15.68
N GLU A 310 -5.54 -13.19 -15.85
CA GLU A 310 -6.13 -13.75 -17.07
C GLU A 310 -7.58 -13.27 -17.28
N GLU A 311 -8.34 -13.07 -16.22
CA GLU A 311 -9.66 -12.41 -16.28
C GLU A 311 -9.54 -10.95 -16.75
N ALA A 312 -8.60 -10.18 -16.20
CA ALA A 312 -8.34 -8.82 -16.66
C ALA A 312 -7.91 -8.75 -18.14
N LEU A 313 -7.04 -9.66 -18.60
CA LEU A 313 -6.66 -9.76 -20.02
C LEU A 313 -7.83 -10.18 -20.91
N SER A 314 -8.71 -11.06 -20.42
CA SER A 314 -9.92 -11.48 -21.14
C SER A 314 -10.87 -10.31 -21.36
N TRP A 315 -10.96 -9.39 -20.39
CA TRP A 315 -11.69 -8.14 -20.57
C TRP A 315 -11.11 -7.29 -21.71
N TYR A 316 -9.78 -7.10 -21.76
CA TYR A 316 -9.14 -6.33 -22.86
C TYR A 316 -9.45 -6.97 -24.22
N GLN A 317 -9.34 -8.30 -24.30
CA GLN A 317 -9.68 -9.03 -25.51
C GLN A 317 -11.15 -8.87 -25.90
N ALA A 318 -12.07 -8.87 -24.93
CA ALA A 318 -13.49 -8.63 -25.17
C ALA A 318 -13.79 -7.20 -25.65
N GLN A 319 -12.96 -6.22 -25.28
CA GLN A 319 -13.03 -4.84 -25.82
C GLN A 319 -12.32 -4.69 -27.18
N GLY A 320 -11.77 -5.76 -27.75
CA GLY A 320 -11.15 -5.77 -29.08
C GLY A 320 -9.63 -5.66 -29.10
N ALA A 321 -8.96 -5.60 -27.93
CA ALA A 321 -7.50 -5.63 -27.88
C ALA A 321 -6.97 -6.97 -28.41
N THR A 322 -5.81 -6.94 -29.08
CA THR A 322 -5.09 -8.16 -29.43
C THR A 322 -4.15 -8.56 -28.30
N ILE A 323 -4.31 -9.79 -27.79
CA ILE A 323 -3.36 -10.38 -26.85
C ILE A 323 -2.41 -11.31 -27.62
N VAL A 324 -1.10 -11.08 -27.46
CA VAL A 324 -0.05 -11.86 -28.11
C VAL A 324 0.76 -12.57 -27.04
N ASP A 325 0.86 -13.90 -27.10
CA ASP A 325 1.80 -14.63 -26.24
C ASP A 325 3.24 -14.30 -26.66
N VAL A 326 4.06 -13.89 -25.69
CA VAL A 326 5.43 -13.44 -25.92
C VAL A 326 6.40 -14.28 -25.09
N VAL A 327 7.46 -14.74 -25.76
CA VAL A 327 8.63 -15.34 -25.14
C VAL A 327 9.84 -14.47 -25.46
N ILE A 328 10.58 -14.09 -24.43
CA ILE A 328 11.83 -13.36 -24.57
C ILE A 328 12.97 -14.38 -24.43
N PRO A 329 13.76 -14.63 -25.48
CA PRO A 329 14.91 -15.54 -25.42
C PRO A 329 15.88 -15.14 -24.30
N ASP A 330 16.36 -16.14 -23.56
CA ASP A 330 17.40 -16.01 -22.52
C ASP A 330 17.12 -14.94 -21.44
N LEU A 331 15.84 -14.59 -21.22
CA LEU A 331 15.44 -13.53 -20.30
C LEU A 331 16.02 -13.70 -18.89
N ALA A 332 16.08 -14.93 -18.39
CA ALA A 332 16.63 -15.22 -17.06
C ALA A 332 18.13 -14.86 -16.96
N GLU A 333 18.91 -15.16 -17.99
CA GLU A 333 20.34 -14.83 -18.06
C GLU A 333 20.56 -13.33 -18.26
N LEU A 334 19.78 -12.69 -19.14
CA LEU A 334 19.81 -11.24 -19.33
C LEU A 334 19.49 -10.48 -18.02
N ILE A 335 18.55 -10.99 -17.23
CA ILE A 335 18.23 -10.43 -15.91
C ILE A 335 19.36 -10.69 -14.91
N ALA A 336 19.90 -11.90 -14.85
CA ALA A 336 20.94 -12.27 -13.89
C ALA A 336 22.22 -11.45 -14.09
N SER A 337 22.63 -11.25 -15.34
CA SER A 337 23.85 -10.51 -15.71
C SER A 337 23.75 -8.98 -15.54
N SER A 338 22.54 -8.42 -15.41
CA SER A 338 22.29 -6.97 -15.42
C SER A 338 22.05 -6.34 -14.03
N ARG A 339 22.34 -7.09 -12.96
CA ARG A 339 22.15 -6.66 -11.56
C ARG A 339 23.29 -5.75 -11.12
N VAL A 340 22.96 -4.60 -10.51
CA VAL A 340 23.98 -3.62 -10.09
C VAL A 340 23.89 -3.18 -8.62
N ILE A 341 22.80 -3.50 -7.90
CA ILE A 341 22.58 -3.05 -6.51
C ILE A 341 23.77 -3.37 -5.59
N GLY A 342 24.36 -4.56 -5.70
CA GLY A 342 25.48 -4.99 -4.86
C GLY A 342 26.76 -4.17 -5.09
N TYR A 343 26.93 -3.56 -6.26
CA TYR A 343 28.08 -2.70 -6.56
C TYR A 343 27.85 -1.24 -6.14
N GLU A 344 26.60 -0.79 -6.10
CA GLU A 344 26.25 0.63 -5.97
C GLU A 344 25.81 1.03 -4.55
N PHE A 345 25.22 0.13 -3.76
CA PHE A 345 24.54 0.53 -2.52
C PHE A 345 25.46 1.23 -1.51
N GLU A 346 26.65 0.67 -1.24
CA GLU A 346 27.56 1.26 -0.25
C GLU A 346 28.04 2.64 -0.71
N SER A 347 28.51 2.76 -1.95
CA SER A 347 29.02 4.04 -2.49
C SER A 347 27.93 5.10 -2.51
N ASP A 348 26.74 4.75 -2.98
CA ASP A 348 25.62 5.69 -3.11
C ASP A 348 25.13 6.16 -1.74
N LEU A 349 25.06 5.28 -0.75
CA LEU A 349 24.63 5.65 0.61
C LEU A 349 25.67 6.53 1.30
N ASN A 350 26.96 6.25 1.12
CA ASN A 350 28.03 7.07 1.68
C ASN A 350 28.04 8.47 1.04
N GLU A 351 27.92 8.56 -0.29
CA GLU A 351 27.82 9.85 -1.01
C GLU A 351 26.59 10.65 -0.57
N TYR A 352 25.47 9.97 -0.30
CA TYR A 352 24.28 10.61 0.24
C TYR A 352 24.55 11.26 1.61
N PHE A 353 25.28 10.59 2.51
CA PHE A 353 25.63 11.18 3.81
C PHE A 353 26.55 12.40 3.68
N GLU A 354 27.55 12.32 2.80
CA GLU A 354 28.44 13.45 2.48
C GLU A 354 27.66 14.65 1.93
N THR A 355 26.71 14.39 1.04
CA THR A 355 25.91 15.44 0.37
C THR A 355 24.92 16.12 1.32
N PHE A 356 24.23 15.34 2.16
CA PHE A 356 23.10 15.83 2.95
C PHE A 356 23.41 16.07 4.44
N GLY A 357 24.65 15.84 4.86
CA GLY A 357 25.20 16.34 6.12
C GLY A 357 24.98 15.44 7.33
N SER A 358 25.13 14.12 7.19
CA SER A 358 25.11 13.20 8.32
C SER A 358 26.54 13.02 8.87
N GLU A 359 26.87 13.66 9.99
CA GLU A 359 28.24 13.65 10.55
C GLU A 359 28.50 12.46 11.49
N ASP A 360 27.54 12.09 12.36
CA ASP A 360 27.72 11.01 13.34
C ASP A 360 27.60 9.60 12.73
N ILE A 361 26.82 9.50 11.65
CA ILE A 361 26.61 8.30 10.83
C ILE A 361 26.92 8.68 9.39
N ASP A 362 28.16 8.46 8.98
CA ASP A 362 28.72 8.94 7.71
C ASP A 362 28.86 7.83 6.65
N SER A 363 28.60 6.57 7.02
CA SER A 363 28.84 5.44 6.13
C SER A 363 28.01 4.20 6.49
N LEU A 364 27.84 3.32 5.50
CA LEU A 364 27.25 1.99 5.70
C LEU A 364 28.06 1.16 6.71
N SER A 365 29.39 1.23 6.59
CA SER A 365 30.33 0.57 7.52
C SER A 365 30.05 1.00 8.97
N LYS A 366 29.86 2.30 9.22
CA LYS A 366 29.55 2.81 10.57
C LYS A 366 28.23 2.28 11.13
N ILE A 367 27.19 2.22 10.29
CA ILE A 367 25.89 1.64 10.66
C ILE A 367 26.05 0.17 11.08
N PHE A 368 26.84 -0.57 10.32
CA PHE A 368 27.07 -1.99 10.58
C PHE A 368 27.88 -2.22 11.86
N GLU A 369 28.96 -1.48 12.06
CA GLU A 369 29.80 -1.53 13.27
C GLU A 369 28.99 -1.29 14.56
N LEU A 370 28.04 -0.36 14.51
CA LEU A 370 27.19 -0.01 15.65
C LEU A 370 25.96 -0.93 15.80
N SER A 371 25.74 -1.86 14.86
CA SER A 371 24.55 -2.73 14.81
C SER A 371 23.24 -1.93 14.83
N LEU A 372 23.20 -0.78 14.17
CA LEU A 372 22.03 0.12 14.12
C LEU A 372 21.15 -0.18 12.89
N PHE A 373 20.77 -1.44 12.74
CA PHE A 373 19.92 -1.93 11.65
C PHE A 373 19.05 -3.10 12.11
N HIS A 374 18.01 -3.42 11.35
CA HIS A 374 17.14 -4.56 11.60
C HIS A 374 17.76 -5.84 11.03
N ASP A 375 17.65 -6.94 11.76
CA ASP A 375 18.22 -8.25 11.38
C ASP A 375 17.84 -8.70 9.95
N ALA A 376 16.63 -8.35 9.49
CA ALA A 376 16.14 -8.62 8.14
C ALA A 376 17.03 -8.12 6.98
N ILE A 377 17.90 -7.13 7.21
CA ILE A 377 18.87 -6.66 6.21
C ILE A 377 20.32 -7.03 6.57
N GLY A 378 20.58 -7.54 7.78
CA GLY A 378 21.94 -7.77 8.29
C GLY A 378 22.81 -8.65 7.41
N GLY A 379 22.26 -9.76 6.91
CA GLY A 379 22.97 -10.64 5.98
C GLY A 379 23.37 -9.95 4.66
N ARG A 380 22.52 -9.06 4.14
CA ARG A 380 22.83 -8.30 2.91
C ARG A 380 23.89 -7.24 3.17
N LEU A 381 23.81 -6.54 4.31
CA LEU A 381 24.81 -5.55 4.68
C LEU A 381 26.19 -6.18 4.88
N SER A 382 26.25 -7.33 5.59
CA SER A 382 27.49 -8.09 5.77
C SER A 382 28.10 -8.47 4.43
N GLN A 383 27.29 -9.01 3.51
CA GLN A 383 27.75 -9.41 2.18
C GLN A 383 28.35 -8.23 1.42
N ILE A 384 27.68 -7.07 1.41
CA ILE A 384 28.14 -5.87 0.68
C ILE A 384 29.45 -5.34 1.24
N LEU A 385 29.63 -5.36 2.57
CA LEU A 385 30.86 -4.88 3.19
C LEU A 385 32.04 -5.87 3.05
N GLU A 386 31.76 -7.16 2.87
CA GLU A 386 32.77 -8.21 2.66
C GLU A 386 33.23 -8.28 1.19
N GLU A 387 32.29 -8.11 0.25
CA GLU A 387 32.54 -8.17 -1.18
C GLU A 387 33.05 -6.82 -1.69
N ARG A 388 34.31 -6.77 -2.15
CA ARG A 388 34.80 -5.58 -2.85
C ARG A 388 34.25 -5.58 -4.28
N PRO A 389 33.53 -4.53 -4.72
CA PRO A 389 33.01 -4.47 -6.07
C PRO A 389 34.16 -4.51 -7.10
N ASP A 390 34.09 -5.46 -8.03
CA ASP A 390 35.00 -5.52 -9.19
C ASP A 390 34.49 -4.56 -10.27
N GLU A 391 35.26 -3.50 -10.56
CA GLU A 391 34.90 -2.49 -11.56
C GLU A 391 34.67 -3.08 -12.96
N ALA A 392 35.40 -4.15 -13.32
CA ALA A 392 35.25 -4.81 -14.62
C ALA A 392 33.95 -5.61 -14.68
N GLU A 393 33.61 -6.34 -13.61
CA GLU A 393 32.31 -7.04 -13.52
C GLU A 393 31.14 -6.06 -13.48
N TYR A 394 31.29 -4.94 -12.75
CA TYR A 394 30.30 -3.86 -12.75
C TYR A 394 30.07 -3.29 -14.15
N ALA A 395 31.14 -2.99 -14.89
CA ALA A 395 31.04 -2.50 -16.27
C ALA A 395 30.34 -3.50 -17.20
N VAL A 396 30.62 -4.81 -17.05
CA VAL A 396 29.92 -5.87 -17.78
C VAL A 396 28.43 -5.89 -17.42
N SER A 397 28.07 -5.73 -16.14
CA SER A 397 26.68 -5.65 -15.72
C SER A 397 25.96 -4.41 -16.27
N LEU A 398 26.64 -3.26 -16.36
CA LEU A 398 26.11 -2.05 -17.00
C LEU A 398 25.85 -2.25 -18.50
N GLU A 399 26.74 -2.96 -19.21
CA GLU A 399 26.53 -3.32 -20.61
C GLU A 399 25.35 -4.29 -20.78
N ALA A 400 25.24 -5.31 -19.92
CA ALA A 400 24.15 -6.28 -19.94
C ALA A 400 22.77 -5.64 -19.76
N ARG A 401 22.67 -4.54 -18.99
CA ARG A 401 21.44 -3.73 -18.87
C ARG A 401 21.04 -3.09 -20.21
N THR A 402 22.01 -2.64 -20.98
CA THR A 402 21.78 -2.11 -22.33
C THR A 402 21.31 -3.21 -23.27
N THR A 403 21.94 -4.39 -23.22
CA THR A 403 21.53 -5.58 -23.98
C THR A 403 20.10 -6.02 -23.64
N LEU A 404 19.73 -6.08 -22.36
CA LEU A 404 18.36 -6.39 -21.93
C LEU A 404 17.34 -5.40 -22.51
N ARG A 405 17.64 -4.09 -22.44
CA ARG A 405 16.75 -3.06 -23.00
C ARG A 405 16.62 -3.17 -24.51
N GLN A 406 17.69 -3.48 -25.23
CA GLN A 406 17.65 -3.72 -26.68
C GLN A 406 16.79 -4.94 -27.03
N ALA A 407 16.92 -6.04 -26.28
CA ALA A 407 16.10 -7.23 -26.45
C ALA A 407 14.60 -6.92 -26.24
N LEU A 408 14.26 -6.14 -25.20
CA LEU A 408 12.89 -5.70 -24.94
C LEU A 408 12.35 -4.80 -26.06
N ASN A 409 13.14 -3.85 -26.55
CA ASN A 409 12.77 -3.00 -27.68
C ASN A 409 12.49 -3.83 -28.95
N LEU A 410 13.33 -4.82 -29.25
CA LEU A 410 13.12 -5.72 -30.37
C LEU A 410 11.81 -6.51 -30.25
N ILE A 411 11.45 -6.92 -29.04
CA ILE A 411 10.16 -7.60 -28.77
C ILE A 411 8.98 -6.66 -29.03
N PHE A 412 9.04 -5.41 -28.54
CA PHE A 412 8.02 -4.41 -28.84
C PHE A 412 7.85 -4.17 -30.34
N GLU A 413 8.96 -4.07 -31.08
CA GLU A 413 8.96 -3.82 -32.53
C GLU A 413 8.45 -5.03 -33.32
N THR A 414 9.00 -6.21 -33.03
CA THR A 414 8.70 -7.46 -33.76
C THR A 414 7.23 -7.83 -33.68
N HIS A 415 6.62 -7.63 -32.51
CA HIS A 415 5.21 -7.98 -32.26
C HIS A 415 4.25 -6.79 -32.40
N ASN A 416 4.79 -5.59 -32.68
CA ASN A 416 4.09 -4.31 -32.70
C ASN A 416 3.23 -4.12 -31.44
N LEU A 417 3.88 -4.13 -30.27
CA LEU A 417 3.21 -4.08 -28.96
C LEU A 417 3.18 -2.66 -28.41
N ASP A 418 2.10 -2.36 -27.71
CA ASP A 418 1.93 -1.13 -26.92
C ASP A 418 2.51 -1.31 -25.51
N ALA A 419 2.29 -2.49 -24.92
CA ALA A 419 2.85 -2.89 -23.64
C ALA A 419 3.08 -4.40 -23.56
N LEU A 420 4.06 -4.80 -22.74
CA LEU A 420 4.15 -6.17 -22.23
C LEU A 420 3.36 -6.26 -20.92
N VAL A 421 2.72 -7.40 -20.70
CA VAL A 421 1.82 -7.65 -19.56
C VAL A 421 2.27 -8.89 -18.81
N TYR A 422 2.35 -8.77 -17.49
CA TYR A 422 2.70 -9.88 -16.59
C TYR A 422 2.25 -9.60 -15.14
N PRO A 423 2.21 -10.61 -14.26
CA PRO A 423 1.96 -10.37 -12.84
C PRO A 423 2.99 -9.43 -12.22
N THR A 424 2.54 -8.38 -11.51
CA THR A 424 3.47 -7.48 -10.80
C THR A 424 4.37 -8.26 -9.83
N ILE A 425 3.82 -9.29 -9.21
CA ILE A 425 4.51 -10.26 -8.36
C ILE A 425 3.79 -11.61 -8.49
N ALA A 426 4.55 -12.70 -8.55
CA ALA A 426 4.02 -14.01 -8.93
C ALA A 426 3.11 -14.63 -7.85
N GLN A 427 3.35 -14.32 -6.59
CA GLN A 427 2.65 -14.90 -5.44
C GLN A 427 1.90 -13.83 -4.65
N THR A 428 0.81 -14.24 -3.99
CA THR A 428 0.07 -13.40 -3.04
C THR A 428 0.93 -13.06 -1.81
N PRO A 429 0.56 -12.03 -1.02
CA PRO A 429 1.35 -11.65 0.15
C PRO A 429 1.44 -12.79 1.17
N VAL A 430 2.65 -13.11 1.61
CA VAL A 430 2.90 -14.12 2.66
C VAL A 430 2.54 -13.61 4.06
N PHE A 431 2.46 -14.51 5.05
CA PHE A 431 2.32 -14.09 6.44
C PHE A 431 3.58 -13.37 6.92
N ILE A 432 3.43 -12.45 7.87
CA ILE A 432 4.55 -11.75 8.48
C ILE A 432 5.52 -12.77 9.10
N GLY A 433 6.81 -12.62 8.78
CA GLY A 433 7.88 -13.53 9.21
C GLY A 433 8.24 -14.59 8.17
N GLU A 434 7.42 -14.80 7.14
CA GLU A 434 7.74 -15.68 6.02
C GLU A 434 8.56 -14.96 4.94
N GLN A 435 9.32 -15.73 4.16
CA GLN A 435 10.02 -15.21 2.98
C GLN A 435 9.02 -15.01 1.84
N GLN A 436 9.01 -13.83 1.22
CA GLN A 436 8.17 -13.54 0.05
C GLN A 436 8.86 -14.00 -1.25
N PRO A 437 8.37 -15.05 -1.95
CA PRO A 437 8.93 -15.48 -3.23
C PRO A 437 8.38 -14.69 -4.43
N GLY A 438 8.99 -14.91 -5.60
CA GLY A 438 8.38 -14.62 -6.89
C GLY A 438 8.35 -13.15 -7.32
N ASN A 439 9.38 -12.36 -7.01
CA ASN A 439 9.45 -10.98 -7.48
C ASN A 439 9.69 -10.91 -9.01
N ASN A 440 8.84 -10.16 -9.71
CA ASN A 440 8.96 -9.92 -11.15
C ASN A 440 9.61 -8.54 -11.43
N CYS A 441 10.38 -8.04 -10.48
CA CYS A 441 10.77 -6.63 -10.47
C CYS A 441 11.93 -6.29 -11.41
N SER A 442 12.80 -7.25 -11.70
CA SER A 442 14.11 -7.01 -12.31
C SER A 442 14.02 -6.53 -13.75
N MET A 443 13.01 -6.92 -14.52
CA MET A 443 12.92 -6.57 -15.95
C MET A 443 12.81 -5.05 -16.17
N ALA A 444 11.85 -4.39 -15.53
CA ALA A 444 11.69 -2.93 -15.60
C ALA A 444 12.90 -2.21 -14.98
N ALA A 445 13.33 -2.69 -13.80
CA ALA A 445 14.44 -2.13 -13.04
C ALA A 445 15.76 -2.13 -13.82
N ASN A 446 16.08 -3.25 -14.47
CA ASN A 446 17.36 -3.44 -15.13
C ASN A 446 17.40 -2.81 -16.53
N SER A 447 16.26 -2.75 -17.21
CA SER A 447 16.16 -2.11 -18.52
C SER A 447 16.03 -0.58 -18.44
N GLY A 448 15.55 -0.05 -17.32
CA GLY A 448 15.23 1.38 -17.17
C GLY A 448 13.91 1.79 -17.83
N LEU A 449 13.10 0.82 -18.29
CA LEU A 449 11.78 1.05 -18.89
C LEU A 449 10.70 1.31 -17.83
N PRO A 450 9.62 2.04 -18.19
CA PRO A 450 8.54 2.34 -17.27
C PRO A 450 7.67 1.11 -17.03
N ALA A 451 7.20 0.95 -15.79
CA ALA A 451 6.30 -0.14 -15.42
C ALA A 451 5.19 0.34 -14.49
N LEU A 452 3.94 0.03 -14.83
CA LEU A 452 2.74 0.42 -14.09
C LEU A 452 2.06 -0.81 -13.52
N SER A 453 1.96 -0.89 -12.19
CA SER A 453 1.11 -1.87 -11.51
C SER A 453 -0.30 -1.31 -11.36
N ILE A 454 -1.30 -2.12 -11.70
CA ILE A 454 -2.72 -1.80 -11.57
C ILE A 454 -3.48 -2.91 -10.82
N PRO A 455 -4.59 -2.58 -10.12
CA PRO A 455 -5.54 -3.57 -9.64
C PRO A 455 -6.05 -4.47 -10.77
N ALA A 456 -5.86 -5.78 -10.65
CA ALA A 456 -6.34 -6.78 -11.61
C ALA A 456 -7.45 -7.68 -11.06
N GLY A 457 -7.75 -7.57 -9.75
CA GLY A 457 -8.75 -8.38 -9.07
C GLY A 457 -8.29 -8.83 -7.70
N PHE A 458 -8.89 -9.91 -7.22
CA PHE A 458 -8.60 -10.50 -5.91
C PHE A 458 -8.41 -12.01 -6.06
N SER A 459 -7.48 -12.57 -5.28
CA SER A 459 -7.37 -14.02 -5.12
C SER A 459 -8.59 -14.59 -4.39
N GLN A 460 -8.76 -15.91 -4.41
CA GLN A 460 -9.82 -16.61 -3.66
C GLN A 460 -9.79 -16.31 -2.15
N ALA A 461 -8.62 -15.95 -1.59
CA ALA A 461 -8.49 -15.58 -0.18
C ALA A 461 -8.87 -14.11 0.11
N GLY A 462 -9.38 -13.38 -0.88
CA GLY A 462 -9.74 -11.96 -0.74
C GLY A 462 -8.54 -11.01 -0.71
N LEU A 463 -7.36 -11.45 -1.18
CA LEU A 463 -6.15 -10.62 -1.24
C LEU A 463 -6.04 -9.94 -2.60
N PRO A 464 -5.67 -8.64 -2.66
CA PRO A 464 -5.44 -7.93 -3.92
C PRO A 464 -4.41 -8.59 -4.83
N VAL A 465 -4.67 -8.56 -6.13
CA VAL A 465 -3.75 -9.01 -7.19
C VAL A 465 -3.47 -7.86 -8.14
N GLY A 466 -2.19 -7.66 -8.49
CA GLY A 466 -1.74 -6.63 -9.41
C GLY A 466 -1.27 -7.18 -10.75
N MET A 467 -1.70 -6.54 -11.84
CA MET A 467 -1.17 -6.73 -13.18
C MET A 467 -0.20 -5.60 -13.50
N GLU A 468 0.94 -5.92 -14.10
CA GLU A 468 1.94 -4.96 -14.52
C GLU A 468 1.94 -4.79 -16.04
N PHE A 469 1.92 -3.53 -16.47
CA PHE A 469 2.28 -3.15 -17.83
C PHE A 469 3.73 -2.64 -17.85
N LEU A 470 4.56 -3.20 -18.72
CA LEU A 470 5.87 -2.65 -19.07
C LEU A 470 5.76 -1.90 -20.40
N GLY A 471 6.14 -0.63 -20.40
CA GLY A 471 6.05 0.25 -21.55
C GLY A 471 7.39 0.54 -22.24
N LYS A 472 7.31 1.28 -23.35
CA LYS A 472 8.48 1.84 -24.03
C LYS A 472 9.04 3.03 -23.26
N ARG A 473 10.35 3.26 -23.35
CA ARG A 473 11.02 4.38 -22.65
C ARG A 473 10.38 5.72 -23.01
N PHE A 474 10.08 6.52 -21.99
CA PHE A 474 9.43 7.83 -22.08
C PHE A 474 8.03 7.82 -22.72
N LYS A 475 7.39 6.66 -22.79
CA LYS A 475 5.96 6.52 -23.13
C LYS A 475 5.12 6.26 -21.89
N ASP A 476 5.55 6.80 -20.76
CA ASP A 476 4.90 6.67 -19.46
C ASP A 476 3.43 7.16 -19.46
N PRO A 477 3.07 8.32 -20.08
CA PRO A 477 1.66 8.73 -20.16
C PRO A 477 0.80 7.74 -20.95
N HIS A 478 1.35 7.14 -22.01
CA HIS A 478 0.64 6.13 -22.79
C HIS A 478 0.37 4.86 -21.97
N LEU A 479 1.31 4.48 -21.09
CA LEU A 479 1.12 3.36 -20.17
C LEU A 479 -0.04 3.60 -19.19
N LEU A 480 -0.18 4.83 -18.69
CA LEU A 480 -1.34 5.24 -17.88
C LEU A 480 -2.64 5.21 -18.70
N ALA A 481 -2.60 5.66 -19.95
CA ALA A 481 -3.77 5.64 -20.83
C ALA A 481 -4.26 4.21 -21.15
N ILE A 482 -3.33 3.27 -21.37
CA ILE A 482 -3.65 1.84 -21.51
C ILE A 482 -4.42 1.35 -20.28
N ALA A 483 -3.89 1.61 -19.09
CA ALA A 483 -4.55 1.21 -17.84
C ALA A 483 -5.89 1.91 -17.63
N GLN A 484 -6.03 3.18 -18.04
CA GLN A 484 -7.26 3.93 -17.90
C GLN A 484 -8.39 3.35 -18.75
N ALA A 485 -8.08 2.83 -19.94
CA ALA A 485 -9.08 2.16 -20.78
C ALA A 485 -9.78 1.01 -20.02
N PHE A 486 -9.03 0.27 -19.19
CA PHE A 486 -9.56 -0.76 -18.28
C PHE A 486 -10.25 -0.18 -17.05
N ALA A 487 -9.58 0.71 -16.31
CA ALA A 487 -10.09 1.25 -15.06
C ALA A 487 -11.40 2.05 -15.23
N ALA A 488 -11.60 2.71 -16.37
CA ALA A 488 -12.79 3.54 -16.63
C ALA A 488 -14.12 2.74 -16.59
N SER A 489 -14.08 1.43 -16.83
CA SER A 489 -15.30 0.60 -16.90
C SER A 489 -15.19 -0.73 -16.15
N ASN A 490 -14.02 -1.04 -15.59
CA ASN A 490 -13.76 -2.26 -14.85
C ASN A 490 -12.79 -2.02 -13.68
N ASP A 491 -12.99 -0.95 -12.92
CA ASP A 491 -12.17 -0.67 -11.74
C ASP A 491 -12.34 -1.78 -10.68
N HIS A 492 -11.23 -2.38 -10.30
CA HIS A 492 -11.14 -3.41 -9.26
C HIS A 492 -10.69 -2.86 -7.92
N ARG A 493 -10.53 -1.54 -7.77
CA ARG A 493 -10.23 -0.91 -6.50
C ARG A 493 -11.37 -1.14 -5.50
N ARG A 494 -11.06 -1.71 -4.33
CA ARG A 494 -12.00 -1.89 -3.19
C ARG A 494 -11.31 -1.56 -1.88
N PRO A 495 -11.90 -0.75 -0.99
CA PRO A 495 -11.21 -0.34 0.23
C PRO A 495 -11.01 -1.51 1.19
N PRO A 496 -9.93 -1.51 1.99
CA PRO A 496 -9.74 -2.49 3.04
C PRO A 496 -10.83 -2.36 4.11
N SER A 497 -11.30 -3.49 4.63
CA SER A 497 -12.39 -3.52 5.61
C SER A 497 -12.00 -2.97 6.98
N ILE A 498 -10.71 -3.06 7.37
CA ILE A 498 -10.25 -2.77 8.74
C ILE A 498 -9.98 -1.28 9.01
N ALA A 499 -10.13 -0.42 8.00
CA ALA A 499 -10.00 1.04 8.13
C ALA A 499 -11.22 1.77 7.53
N PRO A 500 -12.46 1.48 8.02
CA PRO A 500 -13.69 2.05 7.49
C PRO A 500 -13.75 3.59 7.70
N PRO A 501 -14.79 4.28 7.20
CA PRO A 501 -15.07 5.66 7.58
C PRO A 501 -15.16 5.83 9.11
N LEU A 502 -14.70 6.97 9.61
CA LEU A 502 -14.92 7.32 11.02
C LEU A 502 -16.38 7.74 11.22
N VAL A 503 -16.96 7.35 12.35
CA VAL A 503 -18.31 7.76 12.78
C VAL A 503 -18.14 8.74 13.94
N ASN A 504 -18.55 10.00 13.74
CA ASN A 504 -18.36 11.07 14.72
C ASN A 504 -16.89 11.20 15.20
N GLY A 505 -15.95 11.04 14.28
CA GLY A 505 -14.51 11.13 14.56
C GLY A 505 -13.91 9.94 15.29
N GLN A 506 -14.67 8.85 15.48
CA GLN A 506 -14.24 7.63 16.15
C GLN A 506 -14.34 6.42 15.20
N PRO A 507 -13.59 5.33 15.43
CA PRO A 507 -13.83 4.08 14.71
C PRO A 507 -15.25 3.57 14.99
N PRO A 508 -15.90 2.88 14.04
CA PRO A 508 -17.14 2.18 14.35
C PRO A 508 -16.90 1.16 15.47
N GLY A 509 -17.83 1.09 16.43
CA GLY A 509 -17.80 0.09 17.48
C GLY A 509 -18.15 -1.32 16.95
N PRO A 510 -17.90 -2.37 17.74
CA PRO A 510 -18.31 -3.71 17.37
C PRO A 510 -19.84 -3.80 17.27
N GLU A 511 -20.32 -4.59 16.32
CA GLU A 511 -21.73 -4.93 16.21
C GLU A 511 -22.02 -6.16 17.08
N LEU A 512 -23.02 -6.03 17.97
CA LEU A 512 -23.39 -7.08 18.91
C LEU A 512 -24.65 -7.81 18.43
N VAL A 513 -24.62 -9.14 18.47
CA VAL A 513 -25.78 -10.00 18.17
C VAL A 513 -26.00 -10.93 19.35
N GLU A 514 -27.11 -10.72 20.06
CA GLU A 514 -27.53 -11.56 21.18
C GLU A 514 -28.64 -12.51 20.71
N LEU A 515 -28.48 -13.81 20.98
CA LEU A 515 -29.46 -14.84 20.67
C LEU A 515 -29.88 -15.57 21.94
N ILE A 516 -31.19 -15.66 22.17
CA ILE A 516 -31.78 -16.58 23.14
C ILE A 516 -32.53 -17.65 22.36
N ILE A 517 -32.11 -18.89 22.52
CA ILE A 517 -32.66 -20.04 21.80
C ILE A 517 -33.45 -20.86 22.78
N ASN A 518 -34.66 -21.24 22.40
CA ASN A 518 -35.53 -22.13 23.16
C ASN A 518 -36.29 -23.02 22.18
N GLU A 519 -35.66 -24.13 21.82
CA GLU A 519 -36.13 -25.03 20.75
C GLU A 519 -36.22 -26.46 21.30
N ASN A 520 -37.43 -27.01 21.34
CA ASN A 520 -37.71 -28.38 21.82
C ASN A 520 -37.00 -28.75 23.15
N GLY A 521 -36.94 -27.79 24.09
CA GLY A 521 -36.33 -28.00 25.40
C GLY A 521 -34.84 -27.65 25.48
N ILE A 522 -34.17 -27.41 24.36
CA ILE A 522 -32.80 -26.89 24.32
C ILE A 522 -32.84 -25.37 24.51
N ARG A 523 -32.13 -24.89 25.52
CA ARG A 523 -32.02 -23.47 25.90
C ARG A 523 -30.57 -23.03 25.90
N LEU A 524 -30.29 -21.98 25.12
CA LEU A 524 -28.97 -21.38 24.95
C LEU A 524 -29.10 -19.86 25.01
N ALA A 525 -28.12 -19.20 25.62
CA ALA A 525 -27.86 -17.78 25.41
C ALA A 525 -26.53 -17.63 24.70
N VAL A 526 -26.49 -16.81 23.65
CA VAL A 526 -25.29 -16.62 22.83
C VAL A 526 -25.12 -15.14 22.54
N ASP A 527 -23.92 -14.63 22.83
CA ASP A 527 -23.54 -13.28 22.49
C ASP A 527 -22.42 -13.34 21.45
N PHE A 528 -22.61 -12.67 20.31
CA PHE A 528 -21.57 -12.45 19.31
C PHE A 528 -21.19 -10.96 19.30
N SER A 529 -19.89 -10.71 19.10
CA SER A 529 -19.33 -9.39 18.85
C SER A 529 -18.51 -9.41 17.57
N PHE A 530 -18.93 -8.64 16.57
CA PHE A 530 -18.26 -8.49 15.29
C PHE A 530 -17.51 -7.15 15.26
N ASP A 531 -16.20 -7.19 15.47
CA ASP A 531 -15.33 -6.02 15.39
C ASP A 531 -14.62 -5.99 14.03
N VAL A 532 -15.12 -5.15 13.13
CA VAL A 532 -14.56 -4.99 11.78
C VAL A 532 -13.17 -4.35 11.81
N VAL A 533 -12.89 -3.46 12.77
CA VAL A 533 -11.60 -2.75 12.89
C VAL A 533 -10.51 -3.69 13.41
N ALA A 534 -10.85 -4.55 14.38
CA ALA A 534 -9.98 -5.62 14.86
C ALA A 534 -9.99 -6.86 13.94
N ASN A 535 -10.92 -6.92 13.00
CA ASN A 535 -11.19 -8.06 12.12
C ASN A 535 -11.46 -9.36 12.91
N LEU A 536 -12.23 -9.22 13.99
CA LEU A 536 -12.38 -10.22 15.03
C LEU A 536 -13.87 -10.51 15.26
N LEU A 537 -14.21 -11.80 15.23
CA LEU A 537 -15.45 -12.32 15.76
C LEU A 537 -15.17 -12.91 17.13
N SER A 538 -15.78 -12.36 18.18
CA SER A 538 -15.78 -12.93 19.52
C SER A 538 -17.17 -13.47 19.84
N TYR A 539 -17.25 -14.55 20.60
CA TYR A 539 -18.52 -15.11 21.04
C TYR A 539 -18.46 -15.69 22.44
N GLU A 540 -19.60 -15.70 23.12
CA GLU A 540 -19.82 -16.37 24.39
C GLU A 540 -21.14 -17.15 24.32
N ILE A 541 -21.12 -18.42 24.73
CA ILE A 541 -22.28 -19.30 24.73
C ILE A 541 -22.48 -19.85 26.13
N PHE A 542 -23.73 -19.80 26.59
CA PHE A 542 -24.21 -20.43 27.81
C PHE A 542 -25.28 -21.45 27.48
N VAL A 543 -25.11 -22.68 27.96
CA VAL A 543 -26.10 -23.75 27.88
C VAL A 543 -26.84 -23.83 29.20
N ASP A 544 -28.17 -23.75 29.17
CA ASP A 544 -28.97 -23.90 30.39
C ASP A 544 -28.74 -25.31 30.98
N PRO A 545 -28.56 -25.45 32.30
CA PRO A 545 -28.33 -26.75 32.94
C PRO A 545 -29.39 -27.81 32.60
N SER A 546 -30.64 -27.41 32.35
CA SER A 546 -31.72 -28.33 31.93
C SER A 546 -31.52 -28.90 30.53
N SER A 547 -30.68 -28.28 29.71
CA SER A 547 -30.40 -28.67 28.33
C SER A 547 -29.17 -29.56 28.18
N LEU A 548 -28.32 -29.70 29.21
CA LEU A 548 -27.01 -30.35 29.09
C LEU A 548 -27.05 -31.82 28.64
N GLN A 549 -28.12 -32.53 28.96
CA GLN A 549 -28.29 -33.94 28.57
C GLN A 549 -28.79 -34.12 27.14
N ILE A 550 -29.42 -33.09 26.57
CA ILE A 550 -30.08 -33.14 25.27
C ILE A 550 -29.37 -32.26 24.22
N PHE A 551 -28.53 -31.31 24.64
CA PHE A 551 -27.68 -30.49 23.79
C PHE A 551 -26.44 -31.26 23.34
N SER A 552 -26.01 -31.05 22.09
CA SER A 552 -24.83 -31.71 21.52
C SER A 552 -23.77 -30.75 21.02
N ALA A 553 -24.12 -29.73 20.23
CA ALA A 553 -23.15 -28.79 19.66
C ALA A 553 -23.84 -27.55 19.09
N ALA A 554 -23.06 -26.48 18.88
CA ALA A 554 -23.45 -25.38 17.99
C ALA A 554 -22.29 -24.99 17.06
N THR A 555 -22.62 -24.70 15.80
CA THR A 555 -21.67 -24.33 14.74
C THR A 555 -22.13 -23.09 13.99
N LEU A 556 -21.19 -22.31 13.47
CA LEU A 556 -21.47 -21.17 12.59
C LEU A 556 -21.38 -21.59 11.12
N HIS A 557 -22.28 -21.09 10.30
CA HIS A 557 -22.39 -21.36 8.87
C HIS A 557 -22.63 -20.07 8.07
N ILE A 558 -22.17 -20.07 6.82
CA ILE A 558 -22.51 -19.05 5.82
C ILE A 558 -23.57 -19.61 4.88
N MET A 559 -24.60 -18.83 4.58
CA MET A 559 -25.61 -19.16 3.57
C MET A 559 -25.00 -19.17 2.17
N SER A 560 -25.31 -20.20 1.39
CA SER A 560 -24.93 -20.29 -0.03
C SER A 560 -25.94 -19.55 -0.92
N GLY A 561 -25.56 -19.26 -2.16
CA GLY A 561 -26.38 -18.49 -3.12
C GLY A 561 -27.74 -19.11 -3.50
N GLU A 562 -28.05 -20.33 -3.04
CA GLU A 562 -29.33 -21.03 -3.33
C GLU A 562 -30.23 -21.17 -2.09
N GLY A 563 -29.96 -20.44 -1.01
CA GLY A 563 -30.76 -20.49 0.23
C GLY A 563 -30.45 -21.69 1.14
N ASP A 564 -29.51 -22.54 0.73
CA ASP A 564 -28.95 -23.62 1.55
C ASP A 564 -27.80 -23.12 2.43
N LEU A 565 -27.47 -23.87 3.49
CA LEU A 565 -26.32 -23.57 4.34
C LEU A 565 -25.08 -24.32 3.87
N GLY A 566 -23.96 -23.60 3.77
CA GLY A 566 -22.66 -24.17 3.47
C GLY A 566 -22.06 -25.01 4.61
N ALA A 567 -20.81 -25.41 4.43
CA ALA A 567 -20.03 -26.10 5.46
C ALA A 567 -19.91 -25.27 6.74
N ALA A 568 -19.68 -25.94 7.88
CA ALA A 568 -19.41 -25.23 9.13
C ALA A 568 -18.11 -24.42 9.00
N VAL A 569 -18.19 -23.11 9.26
CA VAL A 569 -17.02 -22.23 9.23
C VAL A 569 -16.37 -22.12 10.61
N LEU A 570 -17.14 -22.29 11.68
CA LEU A 570 -16.64 -22.36 13.05
C LEU A 570 -17.40 -23.41 13.87
N ASN A 571 -16.66 -24.14 14.69
CA ASN A 571 -17.24 -24.87 15.82
C ASN A 571 -17.30 -23.92 17.00
N LEU A 572 -18.50 -23.60 17.47
CA LEU A 572 -18.69 -22.63 18.54
C LEU A 572 -18.67 -23.31 19.91
N ILE A 573 -19.33 -24.46 20.03
CA ILE A 573 -19.34 -25.24 21.27
C ILE A 573 -19.56 -26.73 20.95
N GLY A 574 -18.84 -27.59 21.65
CA GLY A 574 -18.96 -29.05 21.54
C GLY A 574 -19.83 -29.68 22.64
N PRO A 575 -19.94 -31.02 22.65
CA PRO A 575 -20.72 -31.74 23.66
C PRO A 575 -20.21 -31.52 25.09
N ALA A 576 -21.10 -31.67 26.07
CA ALA A 576 -20.80 -31.62 27.51
C ALA A 576 -20.13 -30.33 28.01
N SER A 577 -20.34 -29.21 27.31
CA SER A 577 -19.87 -27.89 27.71
C SER A 577 -21.04 -27.04 28.21
N GLU A 578 -20.92 -26.45 29.40
CA GLU A 578 -21.94 -25.58 30.01
C GLU A 578 -21.79 -24.12 29.57
N GLN A 579 -20.54 -23.69 29.34
CA GLN A 579 -20.19 -22.36 28.90
C GLN A 579 -18.91 -22.42 28.07
N VAL A 580 -18.83 -21.61 27.03
CA VAL A 580 -17.59 -21.39 26.27
C VAL A 580 -17.53 -19.96 25.75
N SER A 581 -16.32 -19.43 25.66
CA SER A 581 -16.05 -18.23 24.89
C SER A 581 -14.93 -18.50 23.89
N GLY A 582 -14.92 -17.76 22.79
CA GLY A 582 -13.93 -17.94 21.74
C GLY A 582 -13.80 -16.72 20.84
N GLU A 583 -12.71 -16.72 20.07
CA GLU A 583 -12.40 -15.68 19.10
C GLU A 583 -11.99 -16.31 17.77
N SER A 584 -12.36 -15.67 16.67
CA SER A 584 -11.94 -16.05 15.33
C SER A 584 -11.65 -14.81 14.49
N PHE A 585 -10.57 -14.87 13.71
CA PHE A 585 -10.35 -13.89 12.65
C PHE A 585 -11.50 -13.94 11.64
N MET A 586 -12.01 -12.78 11.25
CA MET A 586 -13.02 -12.69 10.22
C MET A 586 -12.36 -12.79 8.85
N SER A 587 -12.52 -13.90 8.14
CA SER A 587 -12.11 -13.99 6.72
C SER A 587 -12.94 -13.03 5.85
N GLU A 588 -12.53 -12.79 4.61
CA GLU A 588 -13.33 -11.97 3.69
C GLU A 588 -14.74 -12.53 3.47
N ASP A 589 -14.86 -13.86 3.32
CA ASP A 589 -16.15 -14.53 3.20
C ASP A 589 -17.01 -14.31 4.46
N LEU A 590 -16.41 -14.44 5.65
CA LEU A 590 -17.11 -14.25 6.91
C LEU A 590 -17.55 -12.77 7.09
N ARG A 591 -16.69 -11.81 6.74
CA ARG A 591 -17.04 -10.37 6.74
C ARG A 591 -18.18 -10.06 5.77
N THR A 592 -18.11 -10.60 4.55
CA THR A 592 -19.13 -10.38 3.52
C THR A 592 -20.45 -10.99 3.94
N ALA A 593 -20.43 -12.22 4.45
CA ALA A 593 -21.62 -12.90 4.95
C ALA A 593 -22.23 -12.18 6.15
N PHE A 594 -21.41 -11.65 7.07
CA PHE A 594 -21.88 -10.81 8.18
C PHE A 594 -22.63 -9.57 7.65
N LYS A 595 -21.99 -8.79 6.78
CA LYS A 595 -22.58 -7.57 6.17
C LYS A 595 -23.88 -7.86 5.42
N ASN A 596 -23.97 -9.00 4.77
CA ASN A 596 -25.14 -9.39 3.97
C ASN A 596 -26.23 -10.11 4.79
N LYS A 597 -26.07 -10.24 6.12
CA LYS A 597 -26.98 -11.01 7.00
C LYS A 597 -27.17 -12.46 6.53
N GLN A 598 -26.05 -13.12 6.25
CA GLN A 598 -25.98 -14.49 5.73
C GLN A 598 -25.33 -15.48 6.71
N LEU A 599 -25.20 -15.10 7.98
CA LEU A 599 -24.63 -15.96 9.01
C LEU A 599 -25.71 -16.70 9.80
N TYR A 600 -25.52 -18.01 9.95
CA TYR A 600 -26.45 -18.86 10.68
C TYR A 600 -25.71 -19.63 11.75
N MET A 601 -26.28 -19.66 12.95
CA MET A 601 -25.91 -20.66 13.94
C MET A 601 -26.76 -21.91 13.75
N ARG A 602 -26.12 -23.07 13.73
CA ARG A 602 -26.79 -24.37 13.69
C ARG A 602 -26.62 -25.09 15.01
N VAL A 603 -27.74 -25.48 15.62
CA VAL A 603 -27.81 -26.11 16.93
C VAL A 603 -28.17 -27.58 16.79
N PHE A 604 -27.49 -28.44 17.54
CA PHE A 604 -27.68 -29.89 17.53
C PHE A 604 -28.05 -30.40 18.92
N GLY A 605 -28.95 -31.40 18.95
CA GLY A 605 -29.36 -32.09 20.16
C GLY A 605 -30.38 -33.18 19.89
N SER A 606 -30.69 -34.01 20.90
CA SER A 606 -31.51 -35.22 20.76
C SER A 606 -32.96 -34.93 20.33
N GLU A 607 -33.48 -33.75 20.67
CA GLU A 607 -34.85 -33.32 20.37
C GLU A 607 -34.97 -32.44 19.11
N LEU A 608 -33.87 -32.29 18.35
CA LEU A 608 -33.82 -31.52 17.11
C LEU A 608 -33.67 -32.46 15.89
N PRO A 609 -33.91 -31.98 14.65
CA PRO A 609 -33.61 -32.74 13.45
C PRO A 609 -32.16 -33.21 13.43
N VAL A 610 -31.88 -34.36 12.82
CA VAL A 610 -30.51 -34.90 12.68
C VAL A 610 -29.56 -33.91 11.99
N ALA A 611 -30.09 -33.11 11.06
CA ALA A 611 -29.34 -32.05 10.38
C ALA A 611 -29.10 -30.80 11.24
N GLY A 612 -29.59 -30.77 12.48
CA GLY A 612 -29.62 -29.60 13.35
C GLY A 612 -30.71 -28.58 12.99
N LYS A 613 -30.92 -27.61 13.88
CA LYS A 613 -31.80 -26.46 13.66
C LYS A 613 -30.94 -25.24 13.32
N ALA A 614 -31.19 -24.63 12.16
CA ALA A 614 -30.51 -23.40 11.75
C ALA A 614 -31.28 -22.15 12.21
N ILE A 615 -30.53 -21.15 12.67
CA ILE A 615 -31.02 -19.90 13.23
C ILE A 615 -30.18 -18.78 12.61
N LEU A 616 -30.85 -17.82 11.97
CA LEU A 616 -30.17 -16.67 11.36
C LEU A 616 -29.69 -15.72 12.48
N LEU A 617 -28.50 -15.16 12.29
CA LEU A 617 -27.98 -14.05 13.09
C LEU A 617 -28.51 -12.75 12.48
N GLU A 618 -29.55 -12.16 13.08
CA GLU A 618 -30.24 -10.96 12.56
C GLU A 618 -29.88 -9.65 13.26
#